data_AF-A0A956LQE0-F1
#
_entry.id   AF-A0A956LQE0-F1
#
_cell.length_a   1.000
_cell.length_b   1.000
_cell.length_c   1.000
_cell.angle_alpha   90.00
_cell.angle_beta   90.00
_cell.angle_gamma   90.00
#
_symmetry.space_group_name_H-M   'P 1'
#
loop_
_entity.id
_entity.type
_entity.pdbx_description
1 polymer ?
#
loop_
_entity_poly.entity_id
_entity_poly.type
_entity_poly.pdbx_seq_one_letter_code
_entity_poly.pdbx_strand_id
1 'polypeptide(L)'
;MRTLTAAALCAAMITLSPAGSARAEEPERVVMKLDEFLRLYEEVKGRTRPEDAPRDHALSSARYRGEVVLDEGKPVSAVFTAKMRVEVIKPKGWARVPILPATVALQSAKIGTAEAPVVIENGFYTLVTDRRGAFDLDVSFAVGVTTSEGKSEVTFELAPSGATSAQLSVPAREDLDFTVAGARLTSDKVEGETRVVEASLPATGSLSIQWQREIPEAARQQSRVYSEVYTLVGLGDGLMRATTTIHNTILFRGVDQFQVKLPEGMTLLEVTGAGIRDWKQTQDGTLDVALNYAAEGTYSLKLEMERVIKESDKGLRAPIVTPQGVERSKGWVGVEARGNIEIGAGEGIKGATPVDVRSLPAAILGITPQPVLLGYKYLGAEVAVPLEVSYHDDIDVLVTLLDQTRARTMWTREGRRLTSVKYQIRNNRRQFLRLELPKGAELWSASVGGRAVQPARASDGRVMIPLVRSQSAGGALAAFEVEVVYVENGAPTADNGRGSFAARLPKPDAPSTYVAWTVFAPQKAKIIRRTVDGNLRHVDYLSNPIPEEDMNYIETETPQVAAQAAEQDSSGALGEGAVPVPVSLPLQGKEVRFEKLLALDETLEIEFGYRGLRR
;
A
#
# COMPACT_ATOMS: atom_id res chain seq x y z
N MET A 1 17.75 -87.28 15.81
CA MET A 1 16.63 -87.52 14.87
C MET A 1 16.68 -86.45 13.79
N ARG A 2 16.55 -86.82 12.50
CA ARG A 2 16.45 -85.95 11.29
C ARG A 2 17.69 -85.05 11.04
N THR A 3 18.61 -85.24 10.07
CA THR A 3 18.53 -85.44 8.59
C THR A 3 17.84 -84.26 7.88
N LEU A 4 18.39 -83.58 6.85
CA LEU A 4 19.27 -83.99 5.73
C LEU A 4 20.07 -82.80 5.09
N THR A 5 21.19 -83.11 4.38
CA THR A 5 21.85 -82.50 3.16
C THR A 5 21.50 -81.08 2.66
N ALA A 6 22.33 -80.31 1.91
CA ALA A 6 23.71 -80.34 1.35
C ALA A 6 24.07 -78.85 0.97
N ALA A 7 25.22 -78.39 0.44
CA ALA A 7 26.27 -78.95 -0.41
C ALA A 7 27.61 -78.16 -0.27
N ALA A 8 28.65 -78.54 -1.00
CA ALA A 8 30.03 -78.03 -0.85
C ALA A 8 30.50 -77.12 -2.01
N LEU A 9 31.54 -76.30 -1.77
CA LEU A 9 32.71 -76.18 -2.67
C LEU A 9 33.92 -75.41 -2.04
N CYS A 10 35.14 -75.97 -2.19
CA CYS A 10 36.52 -75.38 -2.25
C CYS A 10 36.97 -74.20 -1.34
N ALA A 11 38.26 -73.90 -1.08
CA ALA A 11 39.59 -74.57 -1.03
C ALA A 11 40.66 -73.46 -0.76
N ALA A 12 41.81 -73.61 -0.08
CA ALA A 12 42.42 -74.63 0.78
C ALA A 12 43.38 -73.92 1.81
N MET A 13 43.63 -74.47 3.00
CA MET A 13 44.91 -75.11 3.43
C MET A 13 46.21 -74.47 2.89
N ILE A 14 47.11 -73.90 3.71
CA ILE A 14 48.26 -74.53 4.44
C ILE A 14 49.10 -73.37 5.02
N THR A 15 49.78 -73.34 6.19
CA THR A 15 49.86 -74.10 7.47
C THR A 15 50.48 -73.16 8.54
N LEU A 16 50.67 -73.57 9.81
CA LEU A 16 51.37 -72.78 10.85
C LEU A 16 52.40 -73.61 11.66
N SER A 17 53.42 -72.90 12.17
CA SER A 17 54.34 -73.25 13.28
C SER A 17 55.49 -74.25 13.05
N PRO A 18 56.58 -74.21 13.88
CA PRO A 18 57.03 -73.15 14.79
C PRO A 18 58.50 -72.69 14.56
N ALA A 19 58.84 -71.47 15.01
CA ALA A 19 60.22 -71.02 15.15
C ALA A 19 60.75 -71.29 16.57
N GLY A 20 62.05 -71.61 16.69
CA GLY A 20 62.69 -71.96 17.96
C GLY A 20 62.90 -70.76 18.90
N SER A 21 62.89 -71.03 20.20
CA SER A 21 63.07 -70.05 21.27
C SER A 21 64.53 -69.61 21.42
N ALA A 22 64.81 -68.32 21.22
CA ALA A 22 65.96 -67.65 21.84
C ALA A 22 65.49 -66.94 23.13
N ARG A 23 66.33 -67.01 24.16
CA ARG A 23 66.01 -66.61 25.54
C ARG A 23 66.06 -65.08 25.67
N ALA A 24 64.95 -64.45 26.04
CA ALA A 24 64.95 -63.02 26.35
C ALA A 24 65.66 -62.76 27.69
N GLU A 25 66.43 -61.67 27.76
CA GLU A 25 66.98 -61.16 29.02
C GLU A 25 65.82 -60.65 29.90
N GLU A 26 65.90 -60.92 31.21
CA GLU A 26 64.91 -60.39 32.16
C GLU A 26 65.09 -58.86 32.25
N PRO A 27 64.02 -58.05 32.10
CA PRO A 27 64.14 -56.61 32.14
C PRO A 27 64.60 -56.14 33.54
N GLU A 28 65.62 -55.26 33.57
CA GLU A 28 66.15 -54.68 34.80
C GLU A 28 65.03 -54.07 35.65
N ARG A 29 64.81 -54.65 36.85
CA ARG A 29 63.83 -54.13 37.80
C ARG A 29 64.42 -52.96 38.57
N VAL A 30 64.21 -51.75 38.04
CA VAL A 30 64.51 -50.50 38.75
C VAL A 30 63.55 -50.36 39.94
N VAL A 31 64.05 -50.61 41.15
CA VAL A 31 63.29 -50.42 42.40
C VAL A 31 63.41 -48.97 42.85
N MET A 32 62.43 -48.15 42.47
CA MET A 32 62.31 -46.75 42.87
C MET A 32 61.55 -46.62 44.21
N LYS A 33 61.93 -45.65 45.05
CA LYS A 33 61.15 -45.35 46.27
C LYS A 33 59.83 -44.67 45.90
N LEU A 34 58.77 -44.94 46.65
CA LEU A 34 57.43 -44.39 46.37
C LEU A 34 57.44 -42.86 46.27
N ASP A 35 58.22 -42.19 47.11
CA ASP A 35 58.36 -40.72 47.14
C ASP A 35 59.03 -40.16 45.87
N GLU A 36 60.00 -40.91 45.34
CA GLU A 36 60.74 -40.58 44.12
C GLU A 36 59.90 -40.86 42.86
N PHE A 37 59.11 -41.95 42.90
CA PHE A 37 58.09 -42.23 41.90
C PHE A 37 57.00 -41.15 41.90
N LEU A 38 56.48 -40.76 43.06
CA LEU A 38 55.48 -39.69 43.18
C LEU A 38 56.02 -38.36 42.67
N ARG A 39 57.26 -38.00 43.01
CA ARG A 39 57.91 -36.78 42.50
C ARG A 39 58.03 -36.79 40.97
N LEU A 40 58.54 -37.88 40.37
CA LEU A 40 58.63 -38.01 38.91
C LEU A 40 57.26 -38.06 38.24
N TYR A 41 56.28 -38.71 38.88
CA TYR A 41 54.90 -38.77 38.41
C TYR A 41 54.24 -37.38 38.44
N GLU A 42 54.47 -36.56 39.46
CA GLU A 42 53.99 -35.17 39.52
C GLU A 42 54.73 -34.25 38.53
N GLU A 43 56.05 -34.37 38.37
CA GLU A 43 56.83 -33.65 37.35
C GLU A 43 56.35 -33.95 35.91
N VAL A 44 55.87 -35.16 35.66
CA VAL A 44 55.32 -35.57 34.35
C VAL A 44 53.83 -35.22 34.21
N LYS A 45 53.02 -35.40 35.27
CA LYS A 45 51.58 -35.11 35.27
C LYS A 45 51.27 -33.61 35.18
N GLY A 46 52.19 -32.75 35.63
CA GLY A 46 52.11 -31.30 35.45
C GLY A 46 52.57 -30.79 34.08
N ARG A 47 53.24 -31.62 33.26
CA ARG A 47 53.60 -31.26 31.87
C ARG A 47 52.43 -31.61 30.95
N THR A 48 51.49 -30.68 30.79
CA THR A 48 50.64 -30.68 29.61
C THR A 48 51.53 -30.77 28.38
N ARG A 49 51.36 -31.86 27.62
CA ARG A 49 51.88 -31.93 26.25
C ARG A 49 51.35 -30.68 25.54
N PRO A 50 52.18 -29.89 24.82
CA PRO A 50 51.63 -28.88 23.94
C PRO A 50 50.59 -29.56 23.06
N GLU A 51 49.37 -29.05 23.03
CA GLU A 51 48.36 -29.57 22.11
C GLU A 51 48.96 -29.51 20.71
N ASP A 52 48.93 -30.64 19.99
CA ASP A 52 49.41 -30.67 18.61
C ASP A 52 48.66 -29.57 17.85
N ALA A 53 49.41 -28.70 17.17
CA ALA A 53 48.84 -27.47 16.61
C ALA A 53 47.62 -27.82 15.75
N PRO A 54 46.50 -27.07 15.87
CA PRO A 54 45.23 -27.45 15.25
C PRO A 54 45.27 -27.46 13.70
N ARG A 55 46.39 -27.06 13.11
CA ARG A 55 46.76 -27.26 11.71
C ARG A 55 48.24 -27.60 11.61
N ASP A 56 48.59 -28.51 10.70
CA ASP A 56 49.98 -28.84 10.35
C ASP A 56 50.73 -27.65 9.69
N HIS A 57 50.00 -26.71 9.10
CA HIS A 57 50.54 -25.61 8.31
C HIS A 57 49.60 -24.39 8.26
N ALA A 58 50.14 -23.26 7.81
CA ALA A 58 49.41 -22.09 7.36
C ALA A 58 50.07 -21.45 6.12
N LEU A 59 49.28 -20.75 5.30
CA LEU A 59 49.79 -19.78 4.33
C LEU A 59 49.59 -18.39 4.94
N SER A 60 50.66 -17.78 5.43
CA SER A 60 50.57 -16.48 6.13
C SER A 60 50.22 -15.35 5.15
N SER A 61 50.69 -15.44 3.91
CA SER A 61 50.33 -14.50 2.83
C SER A 61 50.55 -15.10 1.44
N ALA A 62 49.73 -14.71 0.46
CA ALA A 62 49.92 -15.03 -0.96
C ALA A 62 49.83 -13.75 -1.81
N ARG A 63 50.89 -13.44 -2.58
CA ARG A 63 50.92 -12.30 -3.50
C ARG A 63 51.05 -12.78 -4.93
N TYR A 64 50.04 -12.51 -5.74
CA TYR A 64 49.98 -12.90 -7.15
C TYR A 64 50.31 -11.69 -8.04
N ARG A 65 51.26 -11.86 -8.97
CA ARG A 65 51.53 -10.90 -10.05
C ARG A 65 51.33 -11.61 -11.38
N GLY A 66 50.30 -11.20 -12.13
CA GLY A 66 49.96 -11.75 -13.44
C GLY A 66 50.30 -10.80 -14.58
N GLU A 67 50.74 -11.35 -15.70
CA GLU A 67 50.91 -10.63 -16.97
C GLU A 67 50.09 -11.35 -18.05
N VAL A 68 49.22 -10.61 -18.74
CA VAL A 68 48.38 -11.16 -19.82
C VAL A 68 49.19 -11.29 -21.10
N VAL A 69 49.18 -12.50 -21.66
CA VAL A 69 49.79 -12.84 -22.95
C VAL A 69 48.75 -12.68 -24.05
N LEU A 70 49.09 -11.88 -25.05
CA LEU A 70 48.30 -11.70 -26.26
C LEU A 70 48.79 -12.62 -27.39
N ASP A 71 47.86 -13.19 -28.14
CA ASP A 71 48.12 -13.87 -29.42
C ASP A 71 47.24 -13.22 -30.51
N GLU A 72 47.83 -12.86 -31.64
CA GLU A 72 47.23 -11.99 -32.67
C GLU A 72 46.51 -10.73 -32.12
N GLY A 73 46.97 -10.20 -30.98
CA GLY A 73 46.37 -9.05 -30.29
C GLY A 73 45.16 -9.38 -29.39
N LYS A 74 44.79 -10.65 -29.22
CA LYS A 74 43.72 -11.11 -28.32
C LYS A 74 44.31 -11.76 -27.06
N PRO A 75 43.75 -11.54 -25.87
CA PRO A 75 44.26 -12.18 -24.66
C PRO A 75 43.89 -13.67 -24.64
N VAL A 76 44.90 -14.53 -24.51
CA VAL A 76 44.74 -16.00 -24.55
C VAL A 76 45.10 -16.67 -23.22
N SER A 77 46.06 -16.12 -22.49
CA SER A 77 46.47 -16.62 -21.17
C SER A 77 47.03 -15.49 -20.31
N ALA A 78 47.12 -15.73 -19.00
CA ALA A 78 47.83 -14.88 -18.06
C ALA A 78 48.85 -15.73 -17.29
N VAL A 79 50.11 -15.29 -17.29
CA VAL A 79 51.20 -15.94 -16.56
C VAL A 79 51.35 -15.25 -15.22
N PHE A 80 51.19 -15.99 -14.14
CA PHE A 80 51.32 -15.50 -12.77
C PHE A 80 52.60 -15.99 -12.12
N THR A 81 53.28 -15.07 -11.44
CA THR A 81 54.24 -15.38 -10.37
C THR A 81 53.56 -15.13 -9.02
N ALA A 82 53.43 -16.17 -8.21
CA ALA A 82 52.97 -16.08 -6.83
C ALA A 82 54.14 -16.19 -5.85
N LYS A 83 54.22 -15.25 -4.91
CA LYS A 83 55.06 -15.37 -3.72
C LYS A 83 54.19 -15.73 -2.53
N MET A 84 54.35 -16.95 -2.01
CA MET A 84 53.55 -17.51 -0.93
C MET A 84 54.43 -17.72 0.30
N ARG A 85 54.02 -17.22 1.47
CA ARG A 85 54.73 -17.46 2.72
C ARG A 85 54.10 -18.65 3.43
N VAL A 86 54.81 -19.77 3.43
CA VAL A 86 54.39 -21.04 4.02
C VAL A 86 54.93 -21.12 5.44
N GLU A 87 54.09 -21.46 6.41
CA GLU A 87 54.48 -21.70 7.78
C GLU A 87 54.14 -23.15 8.17
N VAL A 88 55.16 -23.98 8.36
CA VAL A 88 54.98 -25.37 8.79
C VAL A 88 55.06 -25.45 10.30
N ILE A 89 53.90 -25.67 10.91
CA ILE A 89 53.69 -25.69 12.37
C ILE A 89 53.88 -27.11 12.92
N LYS A 90 53.71 -28.13 12.06
CA LYS A 90 53.75 -29.56 12.43
C LYS A 90 55.02 -29.94 13.23
N PRO A 91 54.88 -30.51 14.45
CA PRO A 91 56.02 -30.75 15.32
C PRO A 91 56.90 -31.92 14.90
N LYS A 92 56.42 -32.89 14.10
CA LYS A 92 57.22 -33.98 13.47
C LYS A 92 56.55 -34.51 12.19
N GLY A 93 57.37 -35.00 11.26
CA GLY A 93 56.92 -35.61 9.99
C GLY A 93 56.75 -34.60 8.86
N TRP A 94 56.18 -35.06 7.74
CA TRP A 94 55.92 -34.25 6.55
C TRP A 94 54.62 -33.45 6.69
N ALA A 95 54.65 -32.20 6.24
CA ALA A 95 53.50 -31.33 6.04
C ALA A 95 53.08 -31.33 4.56
N ARG A 96 51.77 -31.13 4.34
CA ARG A 96 51.14 -31.09 3.01
C ARG A 96 50.38 -29.77 2.91
N VAL A 97 50.77 -28.90 1.97
CA VAL A 97 50.23 -27.53 1.87
C VAL A 97 49.63 -27.34 0.48
N PRO A 98 48.30 -27.18 0.33
CA PRO A 98 47.70 -26.84 -0.96
C PRO A 98 48.12 -25.41 -1.34
N ILE A 99 48.64 -25.23 -2.55
CA ILE A 99 49.24 -23.96 -3.01
C ILE A 99 48.51 -23.34 -4.20
N LEU A 100 48.00 -24.16 -5.13
CA LEU A 100 47.24 -23.74 -6.31
C LEU A 100 46.26 -24.84 -6.72
N PRO A 101 45.10 -24.53 -7.32
CA PRO A 101 44.22 -25.54 -7.87
C PRO A 101 44.85 -26.21 -9.09
N ALA A 102 44.54 -27.48 -9.34
CA ALA A 102 45.02 -28.25 -10.48
C ALA A 102 44.38 -27.83 -11.82
N THR A 103 43.49 -26.83 -11.80
CA THR A 103 42.86 -26.21 -12.99
C THR A 103 43.77 -25.19 -13.68
N VAL A 104 44.86 -24.74 -13.03
CA VAL A 104 45.88 -23.88 -13.65
C VAL A 104 47.09 -24.70 -14.11
N ALA A 105 47.85 -24.19 -15.09
CA ALA A 105 49.04 -24.86 -15.60
C ALA A 105 50.26 -24.46 -14.79
N LEU A 106 50.67 -25.28 -13.81
CA LEU A 106 51.88 -25.05 -13.03
C LEU A 106 53.13 -25.16 -13.92
N GLN A 107 53.98 -24.13 -13.91
CA GLN A 107 55.23 -24.07 -14.69
C GLN A 107 56.46 -24.35 -13.84
N SER A 108 56.51 -23.83 -12.60
CA SER A 108 57.54 -24.16 -11.60
C SER A 108 57.08 -23.82 -10.19
N ALA A 109 57.67 -24.47 -9.18
CA ALA A 109 57.48 -24.14 -7.77
C ALA A 109 58.81 -24.31 -7.06
N LYS A 110 59.31 -23.26 -6.39
CA LYS A 110 60.68 -23.20 -5.87
C LYS A 110 60.73 -22.71 -4.43
N ILE A 111 61.61 -23.31 -3.64
CA ILE A 111 61.95 -22.84 -2.29
C ILE A 111 63.39 -22.34 -2.32
N GLY A 112 63.56 -21.03 -2.51
CA GLY A 112 64.84 -20.44 -2.88
C GLY A 112 65.21 -20.81 -4.33
N THR A 113 66.37 -21.44 -4.53
CA THR A 113 66.85 -21.84 -5.87
C THR A 113 66.49 -23.27 -6.28
N ALA A 114 65.99 -24.10 -5.35
CA ALA A 114 65.66 -25.50 -5.60
C ALA A 114 64.18 -25.69 -5.96
N GLU A 115 63.90 -26.58 -6.92
CA GLU A 115 62.53 -27.05 -7.21
C GLU A 115 61.90 -27.69 -5.96
N ALA A 116 60.63 -27.41 -5.76
CA ALA A 116 59.85 -27.86 -4.62
C ALA A 116 59.09 -29.16 -4.96
N PRO A 117 59.08 -30.16 -4.07
CA PRO A 117 58.28 -31.38 -4.26
C PRO A 117 56.78 -31.06 -4.19
N VAL A 118 56.12 -31.06 -5.34
CA VAL A 118 54.68 -30.82 -5.49
C VAL A 118 54.00 -32.07 -6.04
N VAL A 119 52.85 -32.43 -5.48
CA VAL A 119 51.95 -33.49 -5.99
C VAL A 119 50.54 -32.91 -6.21
N ILE A 120 49.67 -33.63 -6.92
CA ILE A 120 48.26 -33.24 -7.05
C ILE A 120 47.42 -34.07 -6.07
N GLU A 121 46.71 -33.41 -5.16
CA GLU A 121 45.78 -34.03 -4.20
C GLU A 121 44.53 -33.16 -4.02
N ASN A 122 43.37 -33.78 -3.91
CA ASN A 122 42.07 -33.10 -3.68
C ASN A 122 41.80 -31.94 -4.67
N GLY A 123 42.29 -32.04 -5.91
CA GLY A 123 42.14 -30.98 -6.92
C GLY A 123 43.14 -29.83 -6.79
N PHE A 124 44.16 -29.91 -5.93
CA PHE A 124 45.19 -28.90 -5.73
C PHE A 124 46.60 -29.44 -5.94
N TYR A 125 47.45 -28.64 -6.58
CA TYR A 125 48.90 -28.73 -6.39
C TYR A 125 49.21 -28.50 -4.91
N THR A 126 49.88 -29.47 -4.33
CA THR A 126 50.15 -29.59 -2.90
C THR A 126 51.64 -29.78 -2.68
N LEU A 127 52.27 -28.82 -1.99
CA LEU A 127 53.66 -28.90 -1.56
C LEU A 127 53.79 -29.96 -0.45
N VAL A 128 54.78 -30.85 -0.58
CA VAL A 128 55.06 -31.91 0.40
C VAL A 128 56.44 -31.69 1.01
N THR A 129 56.51 -31.16 2.23
CA THR A 129 57.79 -30.74 2.82
C THR A 129 57.99 -31.21 4.27
N ASP A 130 59.24 -31.46 4.64
CA ASP A 130 59.73 -31.71 6.00
C ASP A 130 60.37 -30.47 6.65
N ARG A 131 60.49 -29.36 5.89
CA ARG A 131 60.95 -28.05 6.41
C ARG A 131 60.00 -27.54 7.48
N ARG A 132 60.56 -26.86 8.49
CA ARG A 132 59.84 -26.34 9.66
C ARG A 132 59.88 -24.81 9.71
N GLY A 133 58.87 -24.22 10.32
CA GLY A 133 58.76 -22.77 10.46
C GLY A 133 58.40 -22.08 9.14
N ALA A 134 58.66 -20.78 9.07
CA ALA A 134 58.28 -19.95 7.94
C ALA A 134 59.34 -19.92 6.83
N PHE A 135 58.93 -20.17 5.59
CA PHE A 135 59.74 -19.99 4.38
C PHE A 135 58.87 -19.46 3.24
N ASP A 136 59.52 -18.86 2.24
CA ASP A 136 58.84 -18.36 1.05
C ASP A 136 58.92 -19.40 -0.08
N LEU A 137 57.79 -19.59 -0.77
CA LEU A 137 57.61 -20.42 -1.94
C LEU A 137 57.30 -19.52 -3.14
N ASP A 138 58.16 -19.56 -4.15
CA ASP A 138 57.99 -18.86 -5.41
C ASP A 138 57.36 -19.82 -6.42
N VAL A 139 56.18 -19.50 -6.95
CA VAL A 139 55.42 -20.36 -7.87
C VAL A 139 55.12 -19.62 -9.17
N SER A 140 55.37 -20.24 -10.31
CA SER A 140 55.00 -19.71 -11.63
C SER A 140 53.95 -20.62 -12.27
N PHE A 141 52.87 -20.06 -12.81
CA PHE A 141 51.79 -20.80 -13.44
C PHE A 141 51.08 -19.97 -14.51
N ALA A 142 50.38 -20.62 -15.43
CA ALA A 142 49.54 -19.97 -16.43
C ALA A 142 48.05 -20.31 -16.25
N VAL A 143 47.19 -19.34 -16.55
CA VAL A 143 45.72 -19.45 -16.51
C VAL A 143 45.19 -19.06 -17.88
N GLY A 144 44.21 -19.79 -18.42
CA GLY A 144 43.54 -19.40 -19.66
C GLY A 144 42.71 -18.13 -19.47
N VAL A 145 42.73 -17.23 -20.46
CA VAL A 145 41.80 -16.09 -20.51
C VAL A 145 40.55 -16.53 -21.26
N THR A 146 39.37 -16.35 -20.66
CA THR A 146 38.10 -16.54 -21.35
C THR A 146 37.63 -15.20 -21.90
N THR A 147 37.39 -15.10 -23.21
CA THR A 147 36.89 -13.88 -23.85
C THR A 147 35.52 -14.14 -24.46
N SER A 148 34.50 -13.37 -24.05
CA SER A 148 33.14 -13.42 -24.57
C SER A 148 32.54 -12.01 -24.66
N GLU A 149 31.84 -11.69 -25.76
CA GLU A 149 31.15 -10.40 -25.97
C GLU A 149 32.04 -9.15 -25.75
N GLY A 150 33.36 -9.26 -25.96
CA GLY A 150 34.32 -8.17 -25.74
C GLY A 150 34.80 -8.00 -24.29
N LYS A 151 34.34 -8.85 -23.37
CA LYS A 151 34.84 -8.98 -21.99
C LYS A 151 35.82 -10.13 -21.91
N SER A 152 36.96 -9.89 -21.26
CA SER A 152 38.01 -10.88 -20.99
C SER A 152 38.04 -11.17 -19.49
N GLU A 153 38.20 -12.44 -19.11
CA GLU A 153 38.23 -12.88 -17.72
C GLU A 153 39.38 -13.84 -17.45
N VAL A 154 40.03 -13.66 -16.30
CA VAL A 154 40.90 -14.65 -15.66
C VAL A 154 40.28 -15.04 -14.33
N THR A 155 40.08 -16.34 -14.11
CA THR A 155 39.58 -16.86 -12.84
C THR A 155 40.28 -18.14 -12.39
N PHE A 156 40.56 -18.25 -11.08
CA PHE A 156 41.04 -19.47 -10.43
C PHE A 156 40.76 -19.45 -8.92
N GLU A 157 40.70 -20.63 -8.30
CA GLU A 157 40.50 -20.79 -6.86
C GLU A 157 41.76 -20.41 -6.05
N LEU A 158 41.57 -19.73 -4.92
CA LEU A 158 42.64 -19.27 -4.05
C LEU A 158 42.93 -20.29 -2.94
N ALA A 159 44.21 -20.62 -2.73
CA ALA A 159 44.63 -21.39 -1.58
C ALA A 159 44.42 -20.56 -0.28
N PRO A 160 43.75 -21.11 0.76
CA PRO A 160 43.41 -20.36 1.98
C PRO A 160 44.62 -19.69 2.65
N SER A 161 44.65 -18.35 2.62
CA SER A 161 45.81 -17.54 3.00
C SER A 161 45.44 -16.36 3.92
N GLY A 162 46.30 -16.03 4.89
CA GLY A 162 46.04 -14.98 5.89
C GLY A 162 45.94 -13.56 5.31
N ALA A 163 46.69 -13.27 4.24
CA ALA A 163 46.62 -12.00 3.51
C ALA A 163 46.85 -12.25 2.01
N THR A 164 45.92 -11.79 1.16
CA THR A 164 45.94 -12.06 -0.28
C THR A 164 45.91 -10.77 -1.09
N SER A 165 46.83 -10.62 -2.03
CA SER A 165 46.85 -9.50 -2.99
C SER A 165 47.12 -9.99 -4.40
N ALA A 166 46.42 -9.44 -5.39
CA ALA A 166 46.70 -9.67 -6.80
C ALA A 166 47.02 -8.36 -7.52
N GLN A 167 48.00 -8.44 -8.43
CA GLN A 167 48.29 -7.44 -9.45
C GLN A 167 48.14 -8.13 -10.80
N LEU A 168 47.41 -7.52 -11.75
CA LEU A 168 47.31 -8.00 -13.13
C LEU A 168 47.71 -6.87 -14.08
N SER A 169 48.66 -7.17 -14.96
CA SER A 169 49.14 -6.30 -16.02
C SER A 169 48.56 -6.76 -17.36
N VAL A 170 47.81 -5.89 -18.03
CA VAL A 170 47.20 -6.16 -19.33
C VAL A 170 47.82 -5.22 -20.38
N PRO A 171 48.56 -5.74 -21.38
CA PRO A 171 49.03 -4.93 -22.51
C PRO A 171 47.84 -4.40 -23.30
N ALA A 172 47.70 -3.08 -23.38
CA ALA A 172 46.55 -2.43 -24.01
C ALA A 172 46.94 -1.03 -24.51
N ARG A 173 46.56 -0.73 -25.76
CA ARG A 173 46.70 0.61 -26.37
C ARG A 173 45.45 1.48 -26.23
N GLU A 174 44.36 0.88 -25.79
CA GLU A 174 43.08 1.51 -25.49
C GLU A 174 42.87 1.43 -23.97
N ASP A 175 42.13 2.38 -23.41
CA ASP A 175 41.75 2.32 -22.00
C ASP A 175 40.88 1.08 -21.71
N LEU A 176 40.98 0.57 -20.50
CA LEU A 176 40.34 -0.66 -20.04
C LEU A 176 39.62 -0.39 -18.72
N ASP A 177 38.38 -0.86 -18.64
CA ASP A 177 37.57 -0.91 -17.42
C ASP A 177 37.76 -2.28 -16.75
N PHE A 178 38.04 -2.28 -15.44
CA PHE A 178 38.38 -3.48 -14.65
C PHE A 178 37.36 -3.72 -13.54
N THR A 179 36.84 -4.95 -13.49
CA THR A 179 36.03 -5.45 -12.37
C THR A 179 36.77 -6.60 -11.69
N VAL A 180 36.95 -6.51 -10.37
CA VAL A 180 37.54 -7.60 -9.56
C VAL A 180 36.49 -8.10 -8.57
N ALA A 181 36.07 -9.35 -8.72
CA ALA A 181 34.99 -9.91 -7.91
C ALA A 181 35.39 -10.05 -6.43
N GLY A 182 34.54 -9.56 -5.52
CA GLY A 182 34.72 -9.74 -4.08
C GLY A 182 35.95 -9.05 -3.45
N ALA A 183 36.67 -8.21 -4.19
CA ALA A 183 37.92 -7.60 -3.76
C ALA A 183 37.80 -6.08 -3.56
N ARG A 184 38.72 -5.50 -2.79
CA ARG A 184 38.90 -4.05 -2.73
C ARG A 184 39.94 -3.64 -3.77
N LEU A 185 39.49 -2.96 -4.83
CA LEU A 185 40.38 -2.28 -5.76
C LEU A 185 41.27 -1.30 -4.98
N THR A 186 42.57 -1.41 -5.15
CA THR A 186 43.59 -0.66 -4.40
C THR A 186 44.29 0.36 -5.30
N SER A 187 44.49 0.01 -6.58
CA SER A 187 45.02 0.92 -7.59
C SER A 187 44.57 0.46 -8.98
N ASP A 188 44.35 1.43 -9.87
CA ASP A 188 44.26 1.25 -11.31
C ASP A 188 45.13 2.35 -11.95
N LYS A 189 46.09 1.96 -12.80
CA LYS A 189 47.08 2.86 -13.40
C LYS A 189 47.43 2.45 -14.83
N VAL A 190 47.92 3.43 -15.60
CA VAL A 190 48.59 3.21 -16.89
C VAL A 190 50.10 3.24 -16.67
N GLU A 191 50.80 2.18 -17.06
CA GLU A 191 52.26 2.09 -17.06
C GLU A 191 52.75 1.77 -18.48
N GLY A 192 53.10 2.79 -19.26
CA GLY A 192 53.46 2.63 -20.68
C GLY A 192 52.27 2.19 -21.54
N GLU A 193 52.43 1.13 -22.34
CA GLU A 193 51.33 0.48 -23.10
C GLU A 193 50.63 -0.63 -22.29
N THR A 194 50.63 -0.53 -20.95
CA THR A 194 50.05 -1.56 -20.06
C THR A 194 49.13 -0.93 -19.03
N ARG A 195 47.95 -1.53 -18.84
CA ARG A 195 47.04 -1.20 -17.74
C ARG A 195 47.32 -2.15 -16.57
N VAL A 196 47.53 -1.60 -15.38
CA VAL A 196 47.89 -2.36 -14.18
C VAL A 196 46.82 -2.17 -13.11
N VAL A 197 46.15 -3.26 -12.76
CA VAL A 197 45.14 -3.30 -11.69
C VAL A 197 45.70 -4.01 -10.46
N GLU A 198 45.50 -3.42 -9.29
CA GLU A 198 45.89 -3.99 -7.99
C GLU A 198 44.67 -4.13 -7.08
N ALA A 199 44.49 -5.31 -6.49
CA ALA A 199 43.36 -5.62 -5.63
C ALA A 199 43.77 -6.42 -4.38
N SER A 200 43.15 -6.07 -3.26
CA SER A 200 43.25 -6.83 -1.99
C SER A 200 42.06 -7.78 -1.90
N LEU A 201 42.33 -9.07 -1.69
CA LEU A 201 41.34 -10.16 -1.79
C LEU A 201 41.02 -10.77 -0.41
N PRO A 202 39.84 -11.40 -0.26
CA PRO A 202 39.54 -12.24 0.90
C PRO A 202 40.54 -13.38 1.08
N ALA A 203 40.57 -13.93 2.30
CA ALA A 203 41.46 -15.04 2.67
C ALA A 203 41.17 -16.37 1.93
N THR A 204 39.98 -16.51 1.35
CA THR A 204 39.46 -17.72 0.70
C THR A 204 38.48 -17.34 -0.42
N GLY A 205 38.34 -18.18 -1.44
CA GLY A 205 37.39 -17.99 -2.54
C GLY A 205 38.08 -18.17 -3.89
N SER A 206 37.67 -17.41 -4.90
CA SER A 206 38.34 -17.34 -6.21
C SER A 206 38.85 -15.94 -6.50
N LEU A 207 39.96 -15.85 -7.23
CA LEU A 207 40.26 -14.67 -8.01
C LEU A 207 39.33 -14.69 -9.23
N SER A 208 38.65 -13.58 -9.51
CA SER A 208 38.09 -13.26 -10.82
C SER A 208 38.42 -11.81 -11.11
N ILE A 209 39.21 -11.60 -12.16
CA ILE A 209 39.51 -10.28 -12.72
C ILE A 209 38.94 -10.27 -14.13
N GLN A 210 37.97 -9.39 -14.36
CA GLN A 210 37.35 -9.14 -15.64
C GLN A 210 37.80 -7.77 -16.17
N TRP A 211 38.07 -7.68 -17.47
CA TRP A 211 38.35 -6.41 -18.14
C TRP A 211 37.69 -6.33 -19.51
N GLN A 212 37.37 -5.12 -19.91
CA GLN A 212 36.77 -4.80 -21.20
C GLN A 212 37.33 -3.47 -21.70
N ARG A 213 37.24 -3.21 -23.00
CA ARG A 213 37.59 -1.89 -23.54
C ARG A 213 36.71 -0.83 -22.90
N GLU A 214 37.32 0.18 -22.30
CA GLU A 214 36.60 1.33 -21.77
C GLU A 214 35.92 2.06 -22.94
N ILE A 215 34.60 2.21 -22.88
CA ILE A 215 33.85 2.92 -23.91
C ILE A 215 34.08 4.42 -23.69
N PRO A 216 34.74 5.14 -24.62
CA PRO A 216 35.02 6.55 -24.46
C PRO A 216 33.74 7.32 -24.18
N GLU A 217 33.78 8.31 -23.29
CA GLU A 217 32.56 9.03 -22.90
C GLU A 217 31.89 9.72 -24.11
N ALA A 218 32.68 10.17 -25.08
CA ALA A 218 32.23 10.71 -26.36
C ALA A 218 31.54 9.68 -27.29
N ALA A 219 31.72 8.38 -27.07
CA ALA A 219 31.04 7.30 -27.79
C ALA A 219 29.73 6.85 -27.10
N ARG A 220 29.48 7.28 -25.86
CA ARG A 220 28.19 7.11 -25.19
C ARG A 220 27.20 8.08 -25.82
N GLN A 221 26.34 7.59 -26.72
CA GLN A 221 25.25 8.40 -27.26
C GLN A 221 24.43 8.99 -26.11
N GLN A 222 24.16 10.29 -26.17
CA GLN A 222 23.31 10.97 -25.19
C GLN A 222 21.93 10.30 -25.17
N SER A 223 21.35 10.18 -23.97
CA SER A 223 20.02 9.60 -23.77
C SER A 223 18.98 10.36 -24.61
N ARG A 224 18.31 9.67 -25.52
CA ARG A 224 17.20 10.27 -26.28
C ARG A 224 15.88 9.88 -25.63
N VAL A 225 15.17 10.88 -25.11
CA VAL A 225 13.87 10.71 -24.46
C VAL A 225 12.76 11.25 -25.34
N TYR A 226 11.74 10.44 -25.58
CA TYR A 226 10.49 10.82 -26.24
C TYR A 226 9.37 10.76 -25.21
N SER A 227 8.56 11.81 -25.08
CA SER A 227 7.51 11.87 -24.06
C SER A 227 6.11 11.97 -24.66
N GLU A 228 5.18 11.20 -24.10
CA GLU A 228 3.74 11.35 -24.27
C GLU A 228 3.13 11.86 -22.97
N VAL A 229 2.50 13.03 -23.00
CA VAL A 229 1.91 13.68 -21.83
C VAL A 229 0.39 13.59 -21.89
N TYR A 230 -0.24 13.05 -20.85
CA TYR A 230 -1.68 12.90 -20.75
C TYR A 230 -2.18 13.65 -19.51
N THR A 231 -2.90 14.75 -19.69
CA THR A 231 -3.49 15.51 -18.59
C THR A 231 -5.00 15.36 -18.58
N LEU A 232 -5.57 14.95 -17.45
CA LEU A 232 -6.98 15.17 -17.13
C LEU A 232 -7.09 16.41 -16.23
N VAL A 233 -7.93 17.36 -16.64
CA VAL A 233 -8.24 18.58 -15.88
C VAL A 233 -9.67 18.48 -15.36
N GLY A 234 -9.83 18.45 -14.04
CA GLY A 234 -11.14 18.52 -13.39
C GLY A 234 -11.40 19.91 -12.84
N LEU A 235 -12.53 20.51 -13.20
CA LEU A 235 -12.98 21.80 -12.68
C LEU A 235 -14.23 21.60 -11.83
N GLY A 236 -14.32 22.24 -10.66
CA GLY A 236 -15.49 22.21 -9.78
C GLY A 236 -15.15 22.46 -8.32
N ASP A 237 -16.15 22.71 -7.48
CA ASP A 237 -16.01 22.92 -6.02
C ASP A 237 -14.98 24.01 -5.62
N GLY A 238 -14.79 25.04 -6.45
CA GLY A 238 -13.77 26.08 -6.25
C GLY A 238 -12.32 25.61 -6.49
N LEU A 239 -12.12 24.46 -7.15
CA LEU A 239 -10.83 23.85 -7.45
C LEU A 239 -10.67 23.52 -8.94
N MET A 240 -9.44 23.69 -9.42
CA MET A 240 -8.93 23.09 -10.64
C MET A 240 -7.94 22.00 -10.25
N ARG A 241 -8.28 20.74 -10.47
CA ARG A 241 -7.39 19.59 -10.27
C ARG A 241 -6.80 19.14 -11.61
N ALA A 242 -5.56 18.66 -11.58
CA ALA A 242 -4.89 18.12 -12.75
C ALA A 242 -4.13 16.85 -12.39
N THR A 243 -4.51 15.75 -13.04
CA THR A 243 -3.74 14.50 -13.01
C THR A 243 -2.99 14.39 -14.33
N THR A 244 -1.66 14.47 -14.29
CA THR A 244 -0.81 14.36 -15.47
C THR A 244 0.03 13.09 -15.41
N THR A 245 -0.12 12.23 -16.41
CA THR A 245 0.74 11.05 -16.61
C THR A 245 1.67 11.29 -17.78
N ILE A 246 2.97 11.06 -17.60
CA ILE A 246 4.02 11.25 -18.60
C ILE A 246 4.65 9.89 -18.88
N HIS A 247 4.44 9.36 -20.09
CA HIS A 247 5.12 8.17 -20.57
C HIS A 247 6.37 8.57 -21.33
N ASN A 248 7.53 8.12 -20.87
CA ASN A 248 8.83 8.40 -21.47
C ASN A 248 9.38 7.13 -22.13
N THR A 249 9.79 7.22 -23.38
CA THR A 249 10.55 6.18 -24.10
C THR A 249 12.00 6.64 -24.20
N ILE A 250 12.89 5.87 -23.60
CA ILE A 250 14.31 6.18 -23.37
C ILE A 250 15.15 5.30 -24.29
N LEU A 251 15.96 5.93 -25.15
CA LEU A 251 16.85 5.26 -26.08
C LEU A 251 18.33 5.57 -25.78
N PHE A 252 19.20 4.64 -26.16
CA PHE A 252 20.66 4.64 -26.00
C PHE A 252 21.15 4.48 -24.56
N ARG A 253 21.07 5.53 -23.74
CA ARG A 253 21.55 5.52 -22.34
C ARG A 253 20.36 5.66 -21.40
N GLY A 254 20.32 4.84 -20.34
CA GLY A 254 19.33 4.97 -19.28
C GLY A 254 19.40 6.31 -18.54
N VAL A 255 18.25 6.75 -18.01
CA VAL A 255 18.06 8.07 -17.38
C VAL A 255 17.73 7.88 -15.89
N ASP A 256 18.54 8.49 -15.02
CA ASP A 256 18.41 8.45 -13.56
C ASP A 256 17.80 9.74 -12.96
N GLN A 257 17.59 10.79 -13.76
CA GLN A 257 16.88 12.00 -13.36
C GLN A 257 15.96 12.52 -14.47
N PHE A 258 14.71 12.82 -14.13
CA PHE A 258 13.76 13.52 -15.00
C PHE A 258 13.55 14.95 -14.52
N GLN A 259 13.36 15.86 -15.48
CA GLN A 259 13.01 17.26 -15.22
C GLN A 259 11.71 17.60 -15.93
N VAL A 260 10.74 18.17 -15.20
CA VAL A 260 9.44 18.57 -15.76
C VAL A 260 9.06 19.95 -15.26
N LYS A 261 8.69 20.86 -16.17
CA LYS A 261 8.22 22.19 -15.81
C LYS A 261 6.76 22.12 -15.40
N LEU A 262 6.45 22.57 -14.19
CA LEU A 262 5.09 22.63 -13.69
C LEU A 262 4.37 23.90 -14.17
N PRO A 263 3.07 23.82 -14.49
CA PRO A 263 2.27 24.99 -14.87
C PRO A 263 2.07 25.97 -13.70
N GLU A 264 2.06 27.27 -14.01
CA GLU A 264 2.01 28.34 -13.01
C GLU A 264 0.73 28.32 -12.16
N GLY A 265 0.89 28.58 -10.86
CA GLY A 265 -0.19 28.65 -9.88
C GLY A 265 -0.77 27.29 -9.45
N MET A 266 -0.25 26.17 -9.96
CA MET A 266 -0.60 24.84 -9.46
C MET A 266 0.29 24.46 -8.28
N THR A 267 -0.33 23.86 -7.25
CA THR A 267 0.33 23.22 -6.12
C THR A 267 0.47 21.73 -6.43
N LEU A 268 1.68 21.18 -6.32
CA LEU A 268 1.96 19.77 -6.49
C LEU A 268 1.60 19.00 -5.21
N LEU A 269 0.79 17.95 -5.33
CA LEU A 269 0.31 17.13 -4.22
C LEU A 269 1.08 15.80 -4.12
N GLU A 270 1.22 15.11 -5.26
CA GLU A 270 1.87 13.79 -5.32
C GLU A 270 2.70 13.63 -6.60
N VAL A 271 3.82 12.90 -6.47
CA VAL A 271 4.67 12.43 -7.55
C VAL A 271 4.81 10.91 -7.42
N THR A 272 4.26 10.15 -8.36
CA THR A 272 4.27 8.68 -8.35
C THR A 272 5.08 8.13 -9.54
N GLY A 273 5.98 7.17 -9.28
CA GLY A 273 6.80 6.53 -10.31
C GLY A 273 7.67 5.40 -9.73
N ALA A 274 8.12 4.48 -10.58
CA ALA A 274 8.88 3.31 -10.13
C ALA A 274 10.31 3.71 -9.70
N GLY A 275 10.71 3.36 -8.47
CA GLY A 275 12.07 3.61 -7.98
C GLY A 275 12.47 5.10 -7.89
N ILE A 276 11.50 6.01 -7.69
CA ILE A 276 11.81 7.38 -7.28
C ILE A 276 12.57 7.33 -5.95
N ARG A 277 13.77 7.91 -5.92
CA ARG A 277 14.59 8.08 -4.71
C ARG A 277 14.21 9.34 -3.96
N ASP A 278 14.03 10.42 -4.70
CA ASP A 278 13.75 11.77 -4.17
C ASP A 278 13.16 12.64 -5.28
N TRP A 279 12.40 13.68 -4.90
CA TRP A 279 11.93 14.71 -5.82
C TRP A 279 11.88 16.07 -5.14
N LYS A 280 12.16 17.14 -5.90
CA LYS A 280 12.18 18.51 -5.39
C LYS A 280 11.66 19.49 -6.44
N GLN A 281 10.86 20.44 -5.99
CA GLN A 281 10.45 21.58 -6.81
C GLN A 281 11.46 22.73 -6.61
N THR A 282 12.02 23.23 -7.71
CA THR A 282 12.94 24.36 -7.74
C THR A 282 12.18 25.69 -7.70
N GLN A 283 12.87 26.79 -7.35
CA GLN A 283 12.26 28.12 -7.24
C GLN A 283 11.68 28.65 -8.55
N ASP A 284 12.18 28.19 -9.71
CA ASP A 284 11.65 28.55 -11.02
C ASP A 284 10.41 27.71 -11.41
N GLY A 285 9.97 26.75 -10.60
CA GLY A 285 8.81 25.89 -10.88
C GLY A 285 9.13 24.64 -11.71
N THR A 286 10.39 24.21 -11.77
CA THR A 286 10.78 22.93 -12.35
C THR A 286 10.77 21.85 -11.25
N LEU A 287 10.26 20.66 -11.56
CA LEU A 287 10.31 19.49 -10.70
C LEU A 287 11.45 18.59 -11.17
N ASP A 288 12.47 18.45 -10.31
CA ASP A 288 13.52 17.43 -10.42
C ASP A 288 12.99 16.13 -9.78
N VAL A 289 13.02 15.01 -10.52
CA VAL A 289 12.70 13.67 -10.01
C VAL A 289 13.92 12.78 -10.19
N ALA A 290 14.55 12.37 -9.09
CA ALA A 290 15.73 11.50 -9.10
C ALA A 290 15.33 10.05 -8.78
N LEU A 291 15.85 9.10 -9.55
CA LEU A 291 15.62 7.67 -9.38
C LEU A 291 16.73 7.00 -8.57
N ASN A 292 16.49 5.77 -8.11
CA ASN A 292 17.51 4.90 -7.51
C ASN A 292 18.18 3.95 -8.52
N TYR A 293 17.81 4.02 -9.81
CA TYR A 293 18.42 3.32 -10.93
C TYR A 293 18.36 4.16 -12.21
N ALA A 294 19.18 3.85 -13.20
CA ALA A 294 19.04 4.43 -14.54
C ALA A 294 17.91 3.70 -15.29
N ALA A 295 16.80 4.39 -15.55
CA ALA A 295 15.66 3.82 -16.25
C ALA A 295 15.93 3.65 -17.74
N GLU A 296 15.57 2.49 -18.29
CA GLU A 296 15.72 2.12 -19.70
C GLU A 296 14.38 1.68 -20.29
N GLY A 297 14.21 1.79 -21.62
CA GLY A 297 12.96 1.43 -22.27
C GLY A 297 11.84 2.43 -21.95
N THR A 298 10.77 1.98 -21.28
CA THR A 298 9.61 2.82 -20.98
C THR A 298 9.53 3.15 -19.49
N TYR A 299 9.41 4.43 -19.15
CA TYR A 299 9.24 4.91 -17.78
C TYR A 299 8.00 5.81 -17.66
N SER A 300 7.14 5.54 -16.68
CA SER A 300 5.93 6.34 -16.42
C SER A 300 6.06 7.15 -15.14
N LEU A 301 5.74 8.44 -15.23
CA LEU A 301 5.72 9.39 -14.11
C LEU A 301 4.31 10.01 -14.02
N LYS A 302 3.66 9.90 -12.86
CA LYS A 302 2.36 10.50 -12.59
C LYS A 302 2.53 11.67 -11.61
N LEU A 303 1.82 12.76 -11.87
CA LEU A 303 1.77 13.98 -11.08
C LEU A 303 0.32 14.30 -10.74
N GLU A 304 0.03 14.59 -9.47
CA GLU A 304 -1.25 15.15 -9.05
C GLU A 304 -1.05 16.57 -8.55
N MET A 305 -1.84 17.50 -9.07
CA MET A 305 -1.72 18.93 -8.78
C MET A 305 -3.11 19.57 -8.62
N GLU A 306 -3.19 20.66 -7.86
CA GLU A 306 -4.41 21.46 -7.77
C GLU A 306 -4.15 22.97 -7.67
N ARG A 307 -5.19 23.76 -7.96
CA ARG A 307 -5.23 25.21 -7.77
C ARG A 307 -6.63 25.63 -7.33
N VAL A 308 -6.71 26.51 -6.33
CA VAL A 308 -7.96 27.19 -5.96
C VAL A 308 -8.35 28.15 -7.07
N ILE A 309 -9.60 28.05 -7.53
CA ILE A 309 -10.21 28.94 -8.53
C ILE A 309 -11.41 29.65 -7.90
N LYS A 310 -11.66 30.89 -8.35
CA LYS A 310 -12.83 31.69 -7.95
C LYS A 310 -13.71 31.93 -9.17
N GLU A 311 -15.00 32.16 -8.93
CA GLU A 311 -15.96 32.54 -9.98
C GLU A 311 -15.55 33.82 -10.73
N SER A 312 -14.81 34.72 -10.06
CA SER A 312 -14.25 35.94 -10.65
C SER A 312 -13.05 35.73 -11.57
N ASP A 313 -12.46 34.53 -11.61
CA ASP A 313 -11.20 34.28 -12.32
C ASP A 313 -11.43 34.20 -13.82
N LYS A 314 -10.84 35.16 -14.56
CA LYS A 314 -10.95 35.24 -16.02
C LYS A 314 -9.75 34.63 -16.70
N GLY A 315 -9.98 34.01 -17.86
CA GLY A 315 -8.90 33.45 -18.70
C GLY A 315 -8.22 32.23 -18.09
N LEU A 316 -8.99 31.36 -17.43
CA LEU A 316 -8.53 30.05 -16.98
C LEU A 316 -7.93 29.27 -18.16
N ARG A 317 -6.91 28.46 -17.88
CA ARG A 317 -6.21 27.63 -18.86
C ARG A 317 -6.00 26.24 -18.31
N ALA A 318 -6.02 25.24 -19.18
CA ALA A 318 -5.61 23.89 -18.81
C ALA A 318 -4.15 23.90 -18.33
N PRO A 319 -3.85 23.37 -17.13
CA PRO A 319 -2.49 23.27 -16.61
C PRO A 319 -1.74 22.16 -17.36
N ILE A 320 -0.72 22.54 -18.14
CA ILE A 320 0.07 21.60 -18.95
C ILE A 320 1.49 21.51 -18.39
N VAL A 321 1.91 20.29 -18.08
CA VAL A 321 3.29 19.97 -17.65
C VAL A 321 4.17 19.78 -18.88
N THR A 322 5.38 20.35 -18.85
CA THR A 322 6.31 20.31 -19.98
C THR A 322 7.59 19.57 -19.59
N PRO A 323 7.80 18.32 -20.05
CA PRO A 323 9.06 17.61 -19.91
C PRO A 323 10.24 18.39 -20.50
N GLN A 324 11.37 18.40 -19.78
CA GLN A 324 12.61 19.07 -20.17
C GLN A 324 13.66 18.04 -20.63
N GLY A 325 14.58 18.44 -21.50
CA GLY A 325 15.64 17.56 -22.02
C GLY A 325 15.15 16.44 -22.95
N VAL A 326 13.95 16.57 -23.53
CA VAL A 326 13.34 15.55 -24.39
C VAL A 326 13.45 15.92 -25.87
N GLU A 327 13.71 14.93 -26.72
CA GLU A 327 13.84 15.08 -28.18
C GLU A 327 12.51 15.43 -28.84
N ARG A 328 11.41 14.92 -28.29
CA ARG A 328 10.05 15.26 -28.72
C ARG A 328 9.05 15.01 -27.61
N SER A 329 8.20 16.00 -27.35
CA SER A 329 6.99 15.84 -26.55
C SER A 329 5.76 15.96 -27.44
N LYS A 330 4.74 15.13 -27.20
CA LYS A 330 3.37 15.31 -27.69
C LYS A 330 2.43 15.04 -26.52
N GLY A 331 1.23 15.60 -26.54
CA GLY A 331 0.30 15.35 -25.46
C GLY A 331 -1.16 15.51 -25.78
N TRP A 332 -1.97 15.18 -24.79
CA TRP A 332 -3.42 15.24 -24.82
C TRP A 332 -3.93 15.87 -23.52
N VAL A 333 -5.00 16.64 -23.65
CA VAL A 333 -5.72 17.22 -22.52
C VAL A 333 -7.18 16.79 -22.63
N GLY A 334 -7.70 16.16 -21.58
CA GLY A 334 -9.13 16.01 -21.34
C GLY A 334 -9.57 17.00 -20.26
N VAL A 335 -10.76 17.59 -20.41
CA VAL A 335 -11.35 18.49 -19.41
C VAL A 335 -12.72 17.96 -19.00
N GLU A 336 -12.94 17.79 -17.70
CA GLU A 336 -14.20 17.33 -17.10
C GLU A 336 -14.79 18.39 -16.15
N ALA A 337 -16.12 18.41 -16.05
CA ALA A 337 -16.84 19.19 -15.06
C ALA A 337 -17.16 18.35 -13.82
N ARG A 338 -17.15 19.01 -12.66
CA ARG A 338 -17.58 18.48 -11.37
C ARG A 338 -18.51 19.50 -10.71
N GLY A 339 -19.61 19.02 -10.14
CA GLY A 339 -20.65 19.89 -9.58
C GLY A 339 -21.48 20.57 -10.67
N ASN A 340 -21.82 21.84 -10.43
CA ASN A 340 -22.81 22.63 -11.15
C ASN A 340 -22.22 23.60 -12.18
N ILE A 341 -21.04 23.28 -12.74
CA ILE A 341 -20.38 24.11 -13.74
C ILE A 341 -20.58 23.59 -15.16
N GLU A 342 -20.60 24.50 -16.11
CA GLU A 342 -20.53 24.23 -17.54
C GLU A 342 -19.18 24.72 -18.08
N ILE A 343 -18.54 23.93 -18.94
CA ILE A 343 -17.19 24.19 -19.44
C ILE A 343 -17.21 24.37 -20.96
N GLY A 344 -16.79 25.55 -21.40
CA GLY A 344 -16.59 25.91 -22.81
C GLY A 344 -15.11 25.89 -23.22
N ALA A 345 -14.88 25.72 -24.52
CA ALA A 345 -13.57 25.93 -25.11
C ALA A 345 -13.33 27.45 -25.27
N GLY A 346 -12.35 28.00 -24.55
CA GLY A 346 -12.07 29.44 -24.63
C GLY A 346 -11.33 29.86 -25.90
N GLU A 347 -11.52 31.10 -26.30
CA GLU A 347 -10.85 31.69 -27.47
C GLU A 347 -9.32 31.74 -27.33
N GLY A 348 -8.60 31.67 -28.45
CA GLY A 348 -7.14 31.90 -28.49
C GLY A 348 -6.26 30.70 -28.16
N ILE A 349 -6.72 29.47 -28.46
CA ILE A 349 -5.91 28.24 -28.35
C ILE A 349 -4.61 28.39 -29.17
N LYS A 350 -3.46 28.11 -28.54
CA LYS A 350 -2.13 28.09 -29.18
C LYS A 350 -1.53 26.69 -29.06
N GLY A 351 -0.98 26.15 -30.15
CA GLY A 351 -0.20 24.90 -30.14
C GLY A 351 -0.99 23.59 -29.94
N ALA A 352 -2.31 23.67 -29.73
CA ALA A 352 -3.20 22.52 -29.60
C ALA A 352 -4.30 22.51 -30.66
N THR A 353 -4.87 21.33 -30.91
CA THR A 353 -6.01 21.10 -31.80
C THR A 353 -7.11 20.37 -31.03
N PRO A 354 -8.38 20.81 -31.09
CA PRO A 354 -9.50 20.06 -30.53
C PRO A 354 -9.64 18.66 -31.19
N VAL A 355 -10.07 17.67 -30.41
CA VAL A 355 -10.33 16.29 -30.87
C VAL A 355 -11.63 15.76 -30.26
N ASP A 356 -12.24 14.76 -30.88
CA ASP A 356 -13.36 14.03 -30.26
C ASP A 356 -12.88 13.43 -28.94
N VAL A 357 -13.63 13.65 -27.86
CA VAL A 357 -13.34 13.12 -26.51
C VAL A 357 -13.15 11.60 -26.54
N ARG A 358 -13.91 10.86 -27.35
CA ARG A 358 -13.79 9.40 -27.48
C ARG A 358 -12.48 8.95 -28.13
N SER A 359 -11.75 9.87 -28.76
CA SER A 359 -10.41 9.62 -29.31
C SER A 359 -9.28 9.90 -28.31
N LEU A 360 -9.60 10.37 -27.09
CA LEU A 360 -8.62 10.58 -26.04
C LEU A 360 -8.04 9.23 -25.54
N PRO A 361 -6.75 9.18 -25.17
CA PRO A 361 -6.11 7.97 -24.68
C PRO A 361 -6.75 7.43 -23.40
N ALA A 362 -6.61 6.11 -23.18
CA ALA A 362 -7.06 5.45 -21.95
C ALA A 362 -6.37 5.99 -20.67
N ALA A 363 -5.19 6.61 -20.79
CA ALA A 363 -4.54 7.33 -19.70
C ALA A 363 -5.32 8.58 -19.20
N ILE A 364 -6.34 9.03 -19.94
CA ILE A 364 -7.27 10.09 -19.56
C ILE A 364 -8.66 9.49 -19.27
N LEU A 365 -9.22 8.74 -20.23
CA LEU A 365 -10.59 8.20 -20.09
C LEU A 365 -10.72 7.08 -19.04
N GLY A 366 -9.62 6.38 -18.71
CA GLY A 366 -9.61 5.29 -17.75
C GLY A 366 -9.37 5.70 -16.29
N ILE A 367 -9.08 6.98 -16.04
CA ILE A 367 -8.77 7.50 -14.69
C ILE A 367 -9.92 8.34 -14.09
N THR A 368 -11.05 8.46 -14.79
CA THR A 368 -12.23 9.19 -14.30
C THR A 368 -13.54 8.48 -14.62
N PRO A 369 -14.53 8.48 -13.71
CA PRO A 369 -15.90 8.06 -14.00
C PRO A 369 -16.76 9.21 -14.57
N GLN A 370 -16.25 10.45 -14.63
CA GLN A 370 -17.01 11.61 -15.10
C GLN A 370 -16.97 11.72 -16.64
N PRO A 371 -18.01 12.29 -17.27
CA PRO A 371 -17.95 12.66 -18.67
C PRO A 371 -16.87 13.72 -18.91
N VAL A 372 -15.82 13.36 -19.65
CA VAL A 372 -14.91 14.34 -20.22
C VAL A 372 -15.68 15.12 -21.30
N LEU A 373 -15.59 16.45 -21.26
CA LEU A 373 -16.39 17.35 -22.10
C LEU A 373 -15.57 17.93 -23.27
N LEU A 374 -14.30 18.24 -23.02
CA LEU A 374 -13.39 18.79 -24.03
C LEU A 374 -12.17 17.89 -24.18
N GLY A 375 -11.71 17.73 -25.43
CA GLY A 375 -10.51 16.97 -25.77
C GLY A 375 -9.58 17.80 -26.67
N TYR A 376 -8.29 17.80 -26.35
CA TYR A 376 -7.26 18.47 -27.14
C TYR A 376 -6.04 17.58 -27.33
N LYS A 377 -5.32 17.79 -28.44
CA LYS A 377 -4.04 17.17 -28.75
C LYS A 377 -3.03 18.25 -29.14
N TYR A 378 -1.78 18.14 -28.69
CA TYR A 378 -0.72 19.11 -28.97
C TYR A 378 0.64 18.44 -29.25
N LEU A 379 1.57 19.24 -29.77
CA LEU A 379 2.94 18.83 -30.08
C LEU A 379 3.92 19.91 -29.59
N GLY A 380 4.96 19.51 -28.87
CA GLY A 380 5.95 20.42 -28.29
C GLY A 380 5.51 21.05 -26.96
N ALA A 381 6.24 22.10 -26.56
CA ALA A 381 6.13 22.77 -25.27
C ALA A 381 5.26 24.04 -25.28
N GLU A 382 5.18 24.74 -26.41
CA GLU A 382 4.45 26.02 -26.52
C GLU A 382 2.95 25.80 -26.77
N VAL A 383 2.23 25.40 -25.73
CA VAL A 383 0.79 25.13 -25.77
C VAL A 383 0.02 25.95 -24.75
N ALA A 384 -1.14 26.47 -25.17
CA ALA A 384 -2.12 27.12 -24.31
C ALA A 384 -3.53 26.69 -24.74
N VAL A 385 -4.30 26.17 -23.79
CA VAL A 385 -5.71 25.78 -23.98
C VAL A 385 -6.54 26.60 -22.99
N PRO A 386 -7.12 27.74 -23.42
CA PRO A 386 -8.04 28.53 -22.61
C PRO A 386 -9.35 27.78 -22.36
N LEU A 387 -9.92 27.98 -21.18
CA LEU A 387 -11.15 27.34 -20.72
C LEU A 387 -12.13 28.43 -20.27
N GLU A 388 -13.36 28.33 -20.74
CA GLU A 388 -14.49 29.13 -20.24
C GLU A 388 -15.27 28.30 -19.23
N VAL A 389 -15.71 28.93 -18.14
CA VAL A 389 -16.43 28.28 -17.05
C VAL A 389 -17.63 29.14 -16.69
N SER A 390 -18.81 28.56 -16.78
CA SER A 390 -20.07 29.15 -16.31
C SER A 390 -20.53 28.39 -15.07
N TYR A 391 -20.79 29.11 -13.99
CA TYR A 391 -21.30 28.55 -12.74
C TYR A 391 -22.83 28.67 -12.72
N HIS A 392 -23.52 27.59 -12.34
CA HIS A 392 -24.98 27.54 -12.19
C HIS A 392 -25.34 27.29 -10.72
N ASP A 393 -26.46 27.83 -10.26
CA ASP A 393 -26.94 27.60 -8.88
C ASP A 393 -27.43 26.16 -8.68
N ASP A 394 -27.12 25.57 -7.52
CA ASP A 394 -27.71 24.31 -7.08
C ASP A 394 -29.20 24.48 -6.76
N ILE A 395 -30.05 23.67 -7.40
CA ILE A 395 -31.46 23.54 -7.01
C ILE A 395 -31.60 22.38 -6.03
N ASP A 396 -32.04 22.68 -4.80
CA ASP A 396 -32.31 21.67 -3.77
C ASP A 396 -33.49 20.77 -4.19
N VAL A 397 -33.17 19.58 -4.69
CA VAL A 397 -34.15 18.52 -4.96
C VAL A 397 -34.71 17.94 -3.66
N LEU A 398 -35.85 17.24 -3.74
CA LEU A 398 -36.48 16.66 -2.55
C LEU A 398 -35.64 15.51 -1.95
N VAL A 399 -34.83 15.86 -0.95
CA VAL A 399 -33.89 14.96 -0.25
C VAL A 399 -34.54 14.04 0.78
N THR A 400 -35.77 14.34 1.21
CA THR A 400 -36.53 13.60 2.22
C THR A 400 -38.02 13.66 1.90
N LEU A 401 -38.68 12.50 1.91
CA LEU A 401 -40.12 12.35 1.65
C LEU A 401 -40.77 11.57 2.80
N LEU A 402 -41.95 11.99 3.24
CA LEU A 402 -42.77 11.25 4.19
C LEU A 402 -43.81 10.45 3.39
N ASP A 403 -43.51 9.20 3.06
CA ASP A 403 -44.45 8.29 2.39
C ASP A 403 -45.80 8.33 3.11
N GLN A 404 -45.80 8.24 4.45
CA GLN A 404 -47.00 8.30 5.29
C GLN A 404 -46.77 9.09 6.58
N THR A 405 -47.82 9.81 7.02
CA THR A 405 -47.94 10.39 8.37
C THR A 405 -49.15 9.77 9.06
N ARG A 406 -48.94 8.95 10.10
CA ARG A 406 -49.99 8.28 10.85
C ARG A 406 -50.05 8.82 12.27
N ALA A 407 -51.14 9.48 12.63
CA ALA A 407 -51.33 10.05 13.96
C ALA A 407 -52.44 9.33 14.76
N ARG A 408 -52.20 9.13 16.05
CA ARG A 408 -53.15 8.60 17.03
C ARG A 408 -53.24 9.57 18.19
N THR A 409 -54.37 10.25 18.37
CA THR A 409 -54.61 11.16 19.50
C THR A 409 -55.65 10.58 20.44
N MET A 410 -55.29 10.40 21.71
CA MET A 410 -56.24 10.16 22.79
C MET A 410 -56.53 11.50 23.49
N TRP A 411 -57.77 11.78 23.88
CA TRP A 411 -58.05 12.87 24.81
C TRP A 411 -58.84 12.42 26.04
N THR A 412 -58.55 13.08 27.15
CA THR A 412 -59.17 12.89 28.46
C THR A 412 -60.22 13.96 28.72
N ARG A 413 -61.16 13.70 29.64
CA ARG A 413 -62.18 14.70 29.99
C ARG A 413 -61.56 15.97 30.61
N GLU A 414 -60.42 15.81 31.26
CA GLU A 414 -59.63 16.85 31.90
C GLU A 414 -58.98 17.80 30.87
N GLY A 415 -59.12 17.52 29.57
CA GLY A 415 -58.57 18.33 28.48
C GLY A 415 -57.17 17.91 28.05
N ARG A 416 -56.50 17.01 28.80
CA ARG A 416 -55.19 16.47 28.40
C ARG A 416 -55.33 15.60 27.16
N ARG A 417 -54.42 15.78 26.21
CA ARG A 417 -54.31 15.04 24.95
C ARG A 417 -52.94 14.39 24.89
N LEU A 418 -52.88 13.12 24.50
CA LEU A 418 -51.64 12.42 24.20
C LEU A 418 -51.70 12.02 22.73
N THR A 419 -50.69 12.38 21.95
CA THR A 419 -50.61 12.10 20.52
C THR A 419 -49.31 11.38 20.19
N SER A 420 -49.41 10.21 19.55
CA SER A 420 -48.31 9.61 18.78
C SER A 420 -48.46 10.02 17.31
N VAL A 421 -47.34 10.33 16.67
CA VAL A 421 -47.25 10.48 15.21
C VAL A 421 -46.09 9.64 14.71
N LYS A 422 -46.42 8.66 13.86
CA LYS A 422 -45.47 7.83 13.11
C LYS A 422 -45.32 8.38 11.70
N TYR A 423 -44.09 8.69 11.31
CA TYR A 423 -43.71 9.11 9.97
C TYR A 423 -42.97 7.96 9.28
N GLN A 424 -43.43 7.56 8.10
CA GLN A 424 -42.70 6.61 7.24
C GLN A 424 -41.85 7.43 6.26
N ILE A 425 -40.53 7.41 6.43
CA ILE A 425 -39.60 8.37 5.82
C ILE A 425 -38.66 7.69 4.82
N ARG A 426 -38.50 8.29 3.64
CA ARG A 426 -37.33 8.05 2.77
C ARG A 426 -36.38 9.24 2.88
N ASN A 427 -35.11 9.00 3.19
CA ASN A 427 -34.12 10.05 3.38
C ASN A 427 -32.81 9.74 2.63
N ASN A 428 -32.38 10.64 1.75
CA ASN A 428 -31.10 10.50 1.04
C ASN A 428 -29.93 11.17 1.79
N ARG A 429 -30.11 12.40 2.29
CA ARG A 429 -29.00 13.20 2.86
C ARG A 429 -29.34 14.15 4.02
N ARG A 430 -30.59 14.26 4.51
CA ARG A 430 -30.86 15.13 5.68
C ARG A 430 -30.38 14.49 6.97
N GLN A 431 -29.77 15.28 7.84
CA GLN A 431 -29.35 14.86 9.18
C GLN A 431 -30.50 14.89 10.19
N PHE A 432 -31.52 15.73 9.98
CA PHE A 432 -32.65 15.92 10.91
C PHE A 432 -33.97 16.13 10.17
N LEU A 433 -35.06 15.60 10.73
CA LEU A 433 -36.44 16.00 10.47
C LEU A 433 -36.79 17.14 11.43
N ARG A 434 -37.25 18.28 10.91
CA ARG A 434 -37.68 19.40 11.77
C ARG A 434 -39.18 19.39 11.93
N LEU A 435 -39.64 19.43 13.18
CA LEU A 435 -41.04 19.44 13.56
C LEU A 435 -41.38 20.74 14.30
N GLU A 436 -42.32 21.51 13.76
CA GLU A 436 -43.02 22.56 14.51
C GLU A 436 -44.14 21.90 15.32
N LEU A 437 -43.94 21.72 16.62
CA LEU A 437 -44.94 21.15 17.52
C LEU A 437 -46.12 22.11 17.76
N PRO A 438 -47.34 21.60 18.05
CA PRO A 438 -48.47 22.43 18.46
C PRO A 438 -48.13 23.34 19.66
N LYS A 439 -48.74 24.53 19.72
CA LYS A 439 -48.47 25.49 20.81
C LYS A 439 -48.87 24.90 22.16
N GLY A 440 -47.92 24.85 23.09
CA GLY A 440 -48.12 24.26 24.42
C GLY A 440 -47.99 22.72 24.47
N ALA A 441 -47.56 22.08 23.37
CA ALA A 441 -47.17 20.68 23.37
C ALA A 441 -45.81 20.47 24.05
N GLU A 442 -45.72 19.41 24.86
CA GLU A 442 -44.48 18.92 25.45
C GLU A 442 -44.13 17.57 24.81
N LEU A 443 -42.94 17.47 24.22
CA LEU A 443 -42.43 16.23 23.63
C LEU A 443 -41.99 15.27 24.74
N TRP A 444 -42.53 14.06 24.75
CA TRP A 444 -42.24 13.04 25.75
C TRP A 444 -41.25 11.98 25.25
N SER A 445 -41.35 11.56 23.98
CA SER A 445 -40.40 10.63 23.37
C SER A 445 -40.29 10.82 21.87
N ALA A 446 -39.15 10.40 21.31
CA ALA A 446 -38.96 10.24 19.87
C ALA A 446 -38.12 8.98 19.59
N SER A 447 -38.39 8.32 18.47
CA SER A 447 -37.61 7.15 18.01
C SER A 447 -37.38 7.18 16.49
N VAL A 448 -36.32 6.51 16.04
CA VAL A 448 -35.91 6.41 14.64
C VAL A 448 -35.50 4.97 14.38
N GLY A 449 -36.24 4.25 13.54
CA GLY A 449 -36.12 2.79 13.43
C GLY A 449 -36.27 2.14 14.81
N GLY A 450 -37.42 2.37 15.46
CA GLY A 450 -37.82 1.81 16.77
C GLY A 450 -36.95 2.18 17.98
N ARG A 451 -35.77 2.75 17.77
CA ARG A 451 -34.80 3.11 18.80
C ARG A 451 -35.04 4.54 19.25
N ALA A 452 -35.17 4.73 20.56
CA ALA A 452 -35.30 6.05 21.14
C ALA A 452 -34.07 6.91 20.82
N VAL A 453 -34.29 8.16 20.44
CA VAL A 453 -33.23 9.13 20.08
C VAL A 453 -33.38 10.40 20.92
N GLN A 454 -32.30 11.15 21.12
CA GLN A 454 -32.34 12.43 21.82
C GLN A 454 -32.72 13.57 20.84
N PRO A 455 -33.88 14.23 20.99
CA PRO A 455 -34.26 15.35 20.14
C PRO A 455 -33.44 16.60 20.50
N ALA A 456 -33.03 17.36 19.48
CA ALA A 456 -32.45 18.69 19.66
C ALA A 456 -33.50 19.79 19.41
N ARG A 457 -33.18 21.04 19.80
CA ARG A 457 -34.00 22.23 19.49
C ARG A 457 -33.22 23.15 18.56
N ALA A 458 -33.83 23.54 17.45
CA ALA A 458 -33.29 24.51 16.51
C ALA A 458 -33.37 25.94 17.06
N SER A 459 -32.59 26.86 16.49
CA SER A 459 -32.62 28.29 16.84
C SER A 459 -33.96 28.98 16.54
N ASP A 460 -34.74 28.45 15.59
CA ASP A 460 -36.11 28.88 15.29
C ASP A 460 -37.17 28.25 16.23
N GLY A 461 -36.74 27.45 17.21
CA GLY A 461 -37.60 26.80 18.19
C GLY A 461 -38.16 25.44 17.78
N ARG A 462 -38.03 25.00 16.52
CA ARG A 462 -38.47 23.67 16.06
C ARG A 462 -37.70 22.55 16.75
N VAL A 463 -38.35 21.40 16.89
CA VAL A 463 -37.71 20.17 17.34
C VAL A 463 -36.98 19.53 16.16
N MET A 464 -35.76 19.06 16.38
CA MET A 464 -34.96 18.33 15.39
C MET A 464 -34.83 16.88 15.84
N ILE A 465 -35.45 15.95 15.10
CA ILE A 465 -35.27 14.51 15.29
C ILE A 465 -34.15 14.07 14.35
N PRO A 466 -33.06 13.43 14.81
CA PRO A 466 -32.00 12.96 13.93
C PRO A 466 -32.52 11.92 12.94
N LEU A 467 -31.88 11.80 11.78
CA LEU A 467 -32.27 10.86 10.71
C LEU A 467 -31.09 9.99 10.27
N VAL A 468 -31.38 8.70 10.09
CA VAL A 468 -30.54 7.76 9.34
C VAL A 468 -30.69 7.97 7.82
N ARG A 469 -29.75 7.45 7.04
CA ARG A 469 -29.87 7.38 5.58
C ARG A 469 -30.67 6.15 5.18
N SER A 470 -31.62 6.31 4.25
CA SER A 470 -32.33 5.18 3.66
C SER A 470 -31.37 4.24 2.92
N GLN A 471 -31.52 2.94 3.18
CA GLN A 471 -30.82 1.89 2.43
C GLN A 471 -31.24 1.90 0.95
N SER A 472 -30.29 1.66 0.04
CA SER A 472 -30.57 1.45 -1.38
C SER A 472 -30.81 -0.03 -1.66
N ALA A 473 -32.02 -0.38 -2.09
CA ALA A 473 -32.39 -1.74 -2.48
C ALA A 473 -32.98 -1.70 -3.89
N GLY A 474 -32.35 -2.41 -4.84
CA GLY A 474 -32.83 -2.47 -6.23
C GLY A 474 -32.91 -1.12 -6.96
N GLY A 475 -32.16 -0.11 -6.52
CA GLY A 475 -32.21 1.26 -7.07
C GLY A 475 -33.26 2.17 -6.43
N ALA A 476 -34.04 1.71 -5.45
CA ALA A 476 -34.96 2.51 -4.67
C ALA A 476 -34.48 2.71 -3.22
N LEU A 477 -34.79 3.87 -2.64
CA LEU A 477 -34.59 4.11 -1.21
C LEU A 477 -35.68 3.42 -0.39
N ALA A 478 -35.27 2.54 0.53
CA ALA A 478 -36.16 1.93 1.51
C ALA A 478 -36.63 2.96 2.55
N ALA A 479 -37.90 2.89 2.94
CA ALA A 479 -38.44 3.78 3.98
C ALA A 479 -38.23 3.20 5.39
N PHE A 480 -38.10 4.07 6.39
CA PHE A 480 -37.99 3.71 7.81
C PHE A 480 -38.97 4.53 8.66
N GLU A 481 -39.27 4.06 9.88
CA GLU A 481 -40.19 4.76 10.79
C GLU A 481 -39.46 5.79 11.67
N VAL A 482 -40.10 6.94 11.89
CA VAL A 482 -39.80 7.89 12.96
C VAL A 482 -41.07 8.13 13.75
N GLU A 483 -41.09 7.78 15.05
CA GLU A 483 -42.23 8.06 15.93
C GLU A 483 -41.91 9.24 16.85
N VAL A 484 -42.89 10.10 17.09
CA VAL A 484 -42.85 11.12 18.14
C VAL A 484 -44.11 11.04 18.99
N VAL A 485 -43.96 11.14 20.32
CA VAL A 485 -45.07 11.18 21.27
C VAL A 485 -45.00 12.48 22.05
N TYR A 486 -46.10 13.22 22.08
CA TYR A 486 -46.21 14.49 22.79
C TYR A 486 -47.55 14.63 23.52
N VAL A 487 -47.55 15.43 24.59
CA VAL A 487 -48.74 15.74 25.37
C VAL A 487 -49.14 17.21 25.21
N GLU A 488 -50.43 17.49 25.24
CA GLU A 488 -50.99 18.85 25.30
C GLU A 488 -51.97 18.97 26.46
N ASN A 489 -51.90 20.08 27.21
CA ASN A 489 -52.84 20.38 28.29
C ASN A 489 -53.95 21.33 27.80
N GLY A 490 -55.07 20.76 27.36
CA GLY A 490 -56.28 21.52 26.99
C GLY A 490 -57.21 21.81 28.16
N ALA A 491 -58.30 22.53 27.90
CA ALA A 491 -59.32 22.84 28.91
C ALA A 491 -60.24 21.63 29.18
N PRO A 492 -60.69 21.42 30.44
CA PRO A 492 -61.59 20.33 30.78
C PRO A 492 -62.99 20.51 30.18
N THR A 493 -63.67 19.40 29.89
CA THR A 493 -65.06 19.41 29.43
C THR A 493 -66.00 20.03 30.47
N ALA A 494 -66.79 21.02 30.05
CA ALA A 494 -67.80 21.69 30.88
C ALA A 494 -68.85 20.71 31.45
N ASP A 495 -69.38 21.02 32.65
CA ASP A 495 -70.29 20.13 33.39
C ASP A 495 -71.59 19.76 32.65
N ASN A 496 -72.04 20.61 31.72
CA ASN A 496 -73.19 20.31 30.85
C ASN A 496 -72.95 19.12 29.89
N GLY A 497 -71.69 18.68 29.78
CA GLY A 497 -71.20 17.56 28.98
C GLY A 497 -71.08 17.86 27.49
N ARG A 498 -70.93 19.13 27.10
CA ARG A 498 -70.73 19.61 25.72
C ARG A 498 -69.42 20.39 25.61
N GLY A 499 -68.84 20.42 24.41
CA GLY A 499 -67.65 21.22 24.10
C GLY A 499 -67.26 21.11 22.62
N SER A 500 -66.16 21.76 22.25
CA SER A 500 -65.45 21.51 20.99
C SER A 500 -64.12 20.83 21.27
N PHE A 501 -63.64 20.01 20.33
CA PHE A 501 -62.30 19.47 20.28
C PHE A 501 -61.63 20.04 19.02
N ALA A 502 -60.52 20.74 19.17
CA ALA A 502 -59.73 21.27 18.05
C ALA A 502 -58.24 20.97 18.29
N ALA A 503 -57.58 20.27 17.37
CA ALA A 503 -56.20 19.80 17.53
C ALA A 503 -55.38 20.01 16.25
N ARG A 504 -54.04 20.02 16.42
CA ARG A 504 -53.07 20.10 15.33
C ARG A 504 -52.03 18.97 15.44
N LEU A 505 -51.54 18.48 14.31
CA LEU A 505 -50.34 17.64 14.27
C LEU A 505 -49.08 18.52 14.20
N PRO A 506 -47.89 17.99 14.53
CA PRO A 506 -46.64 18.67 14.26
C PRO A 506 -46.47 18.88 12.75
N LYS A 507 -46.06 20.09 12.34
CA LYS A 507 -45.76 20.39 10.94
C LYS A 507 -44.30 19.99 10.63
N PRO A 508 -44.06 19.01 9.74
CA PRO A 508 -42.71 18.62 9.34
C PRO A 508 -42.11 19.53 8.26
N ASP A 509 -40.78 19.60 8.18
CA ASP A 509 -40.04 20.27 7.09
C ASP A 509 -39.92 19.44 5.80
N ALA A 510 -40.77 18.41 5.64
CA ALA A 510 -40.83 17.51 4.49
C ALA A 510 -42.30 17.22 4.11
N PRO A 511 -42.63 17.11 2.81
CA PRO A 511 -44.00 16.82 2.36
C PRO A 511 -44.40 15.38 2.70
N SER A 512 -45.70 15.16 2.91
CA SER A 512 -46.25 13.82 3.15
C SER A 512 -47.24 13.40 2.07
N THR A 513 -47.09 12.19 1.51
CA THR A 513 -47.96 11.74 0.40
C THR A 513 -49.32 11.25 0.88
N TYR A 514 -49.38 10.69 2.09
CA TYR A 514 -50.63 10.28 2.75
C TYR A 514 -50.62 10.63 4.24
N VAL A 515 -51.70 11.25 4.71
CA VAL A 515 -51.92 11.51 6.14
C VAL A 515 -53.15 10.75 6.61
N ALA A 516 -53.03 10.01 7.71
CA ALA A 516 -54.14 9.40 8.43
C ALA A 516 -54.08 9.80 9.91
N TRP A 517 -55.20 10.27 10.45
CA TRP A 517 -55.31 10.68 11.85
C TRP A 517 -56.54 10.05 12.49
N THR A 518 -56.32 9.20 13.49
CA THR A 518 -57.38 8.61 14.30
C THR A 518 -57.41 9.25 15.67
N VAL A 519 -58.58 9.73 16.08
CA VAL A 519 -58.80 10.32 17.40
C VAL A 519 -59.68 9.40 18.24
N PHE A 520 -59.19 9.03 19.41
CA PHE A 520 -59.86 8.16 20.38
C PHE A 520 -60.64 9.03 21.36
N ALA A 521 -61.92 9.25 21.06
CA ALA A 521 -62.85 10.00 21.90
C ALA A 521 -63.31 9.13 23.10
N PRO A 522 -63.51 9.68 24.31
CA PRO A 522 -64.00 8.89 25.44
C PRO A 522 -65.34 8.23 25.13
N GLN A 523 -65.58 6.98 25.60
CA GLN A 523 -66.73 6.14 25.19
C GLN A 523 -68.12 6.81 25.30
N LYS A 524 -68.32 7.72 26.24
CA LYS A 524 -69.60 8.45 26.44
C LYS A 524 -69.78 9.63 25.45
N ALA A 525 -68.77 10.00 24.68
CA ALA A 525 -68.80 11.11 23.72
C ALA A 525 -69.63 10.78 22.48
N LYS A 526 -70.53 11.70 22.11
CA LYS A 526 -71.30 11.69 20.87
C LYS A 526 -70.84 12.87 20.03
N ILE A 527 -70.10 12.58 18.95
CA ILE A 527 -69.58 13.56 18.01
C ILE A 527 -70.72 14.19 17.21
N ILE A 528 -70.64 15.50 17.00
CA ILE A 528 -71.61 16.28 16.22
C ILE A 528 -71.07 16.38 14.79
N ARG A 529 -71.43 15.41 13.93
CA ARG A 529 -70.91 15.29 12.55
C ARG A 529 -71.01 16.59 11.72
N ARG A 530 -72.06 17.41 11.93
CA ARG A 530 -72.27 18.69 11.24
C ARG A 530 -71.37 19.86 11.70
N THR A 531 -70.49 19.62 12.65
CA THR A 531 -69.52 20.62 13.16
C THR A 531 -68.08 20.15 12.92
N VAL A 532 -67.89 19.12 12.09
CA VAL A 532 -66.55 18.64 11.73
C VAL A 532 -65.96 19.58 10.69
N ASP A 533 -64.77 20.10 10.98
CA ASP A 533 -64.06 21.10 10.18
C ASP A 533 -62.54 20.87 10.25
N GLY A 534 -61.76 21.63 9.47
CA GLY A 534 -60.31 21.50 9.33
C GLY A 534 -59.87 21.03 7.93
N ASN A 535 -58.56 20.86 7.73
CA ASN A 535 -57.98 20.54 6.41
C ASN A 535 -57.80 19.03 6.13
N LEU A 536 -58.28 18.14 7.01
CA LEU A 536 -58.37 16.70 6.78
C LEU A 536 -59.83 16.25 6.59
N ARG A 537 -60.06 15.34 5.64
CA ARG A 537 -61.38 14.78 5.36
C ARG A 537 -61.75 13.76 6.43
N HIS A 538 -62.86 13.98 7.13
CA HIS A 538 -63.46 12.96 7.99
C HIS A 538 -64.00 11.78 7.18
N VAL A 539 -63.67 10.55 7.60
CA VAL A 539 -64.03 9.30 6.90
C VAL A 539 -64.51 8.25 7.90
N ASP A 540 -65.41 7.35 7.49
CA ASP A 540 -65.80 6.22 8.32
C ASP A 540 -64.70 5.13 8.37
N TYR A 541 -63.91 5.00 7.30
CA TYR A 541 -62.75 4.09 7.18
C TYR A 541 -61.58 4.80 6.49
N LEU A 542 -60.34 4.48 6.86
CA LEU A 542 -59.14 5.02 6.22
C LEU A 542 -58.92 4.34 4.87
N SER A 543 -58.54 5.13 3.84
CA SER A 543 -58.29 4.64 2.49
C SER A 543 -57.06 3.72 2.40
N ASN A 544 -56.12 3.84 3.35
CA ASN A 544 -55.06 2.86 3.58
C ASN A 544 -55.24 2.29 4.99
N PRO A 545 -55.74 1.04 5.16
CA PRO A 545 -56.03 0.49 6.47
C PRO A 545 -54.75 0.29 7.29
N ILE A 546 -54.86 0.53 8.59
CA ILE A 546 -53.78 0.29 9.55
C ILE A 546 -53.61 -1.24 9.70
N PRO A 547 -52.43 -1.82 9.47
CA PRO A 547 -52.18 -3.25 9.73
C PRO A 547 -52.41 -3.58 11.21
N GLU A 548 -52.97 -4.76 11.51
CA GLU A 548 -53.22 -5.15 12.91
C GLU A 548 -51.92 -5.39 13.71
N GLU A 549 -50.79 -5.62 13.03
CA GLU A 549 -49.45 -5.72 13.63
C GLU A 549 -49.05 -4.44 14.40
N ASP A 550 -49.52 -3.27 13.94
CA ASP A 550 -49.34 -1.94 14.56
C ASP A 550 -50.14 -1.76 15.89
N MET A 551 -50.67 -2.86 16.45
CA MET A 551 -51.40 -2.95 17.74
C MET A 551 -50.64 -3.73 18.82
N ASN A 552 -49.66 -4.59 18.48
CA ASN A 552 -48.87 -5.35 19.45
C ASN A 552 -47.46 -5.67 18.89
N TYR A 553 -46.44 -5.06 19.48
CA TYR A 553 -45.00 -5.20 19.17
C TYR A 553 -44.53 -4.68 17.79
N ILE A 554 -43.34 -4.09 17.79
CA ILE A 554 -42.68 -3.54 16.60
C ILE A 554 -41.88 -4.68 15.96
N GLU A 555 -42.27 -5.09 14.75
CA GLU A 555 -41.43 -5.94 13.90
C GLU A 555 -41.50 -5.51 12.42
N THR A 556 -41.40 -4.19 12.17
CA THR A 556 -41.19 -3.61 10.83
C THR A 556 -39.92 -2.78 10.78
N GLU A 557 -38.80 -3.42 11.11
CA GLU A 557 -37.46 -2.91 10.82
C GLU A 557 -36.69 -3.90 9.97
N THR A 558 -36.16 -3.41 8.84
CA THR A 558 -34.96 -4.00 8.26
C THR A 558 -33.88 -4.00 9.34
N PRO A 559 -33.27 -5.16 9.70
CA PRO A 559 -32.26 -5.23 10.76
C PRO A 559 -31.03 -4.35 10.52
N GLN A 560 -30.84 -3.84 9.30
CA GLN A 560 -29.81 -2.87 8.90
C GLN A 560 -30.18 -1.39 9.10
N VAL A 561 -31.41 -1.06 9.54
CA VAL A 561 -31.81 0.31 9.97
C VAL A 561 -31.77 0.45 11.50
N ALA A 562 -32.19 -0.60 12.22
CA ALA A 562 -31.41 -1.08 13.36
C ALA A 562 -29.94 -1.35 12.92
N ALA A 563 -29.03 -1.83 13.77
CA ALA A 563 -27.58 -1.78 13.49
C ALA A 563 -27.07 -0.34 13.19
N GLN A 564 -27.28 0.25 12.00
CA GLN A 564 -26.91 1.64 11.64
C GLN A 564 -27.32 2.69 12.69
N ALA A 565 -28.57 2.66 13.18
CA ALA A 565 -28.97 3.60 14.24
C ALA A 565 -28.14 3.41 15.53
N ALA A 566 -27.62 2.20 15.82
CA ALA A 566 -26.73 1.96 16.96
C ALA A 566 -25.27 2.24 16.65
N GLU A 567 -24.83 2.12 15.40
CA GLU A 567 -23.50 2.59 14.96
C GLU A 567 -23.42 4.12 15.08
N GLN A 568 -24.46 4.85 14.63
CA GLN A 568 -24.57 6.30 14.82
C GLN A 568 -24.75 6.69 16.29
N ASP A 569 -25.46 5.91 17.10
CA ASP A 569 -25.54 6.11 18.56
C ASP A 569 -24.17 5.90 19.24
N SER A 570 -23.48 4.81 18.94
CA SER A 570 -22.16 4.47 19.49
C SER A 570 -21.02 5.42 19.09
N SER A 571 -21.23 6.22 18.05
CA SER A 571 -20.34 7.30 17.63
C SER A 571 -20.78 8.68 18.15
N GLY A 572 -21.79 8.74 19.04
CA GLY A 572 -22.31 9.97 19.64
C GLY A 572 -23.19 10.82 18.72
N ALA A 573 -23.43 10.39 17.47
CA ALA A 573 -24.11 11.19 16.45
C ALA A 573 -25.64 11.34 16.69
N LEU A 574 -26.23 10.50 17.53
CA LEU A 574 -27.64 10.61 17.96
C LEU A 574 -27.81 11.28 19.35
N GLY A 575 -26.69 11.66 19.99
CA GLY A 575 -26.62 12.44 21.23
C GLY A 575 -26.62 11.61 22.52
N GLU A 576 -25.63 11.85 23.39
CA GLU A 576 -25.42 11.16 24.69
C GLU A 576 -26.45 11.55 25.79
N GLY A 577 -27.73 11.69 25.43
CA GLY A 577 -28.81 12.03 26.35
C GLY A 577 -29.32 10.85 27.18
N ALA A 578 -30.04 11.14 28.26
CA ALA A 578 -30.78 10.12 28.99
C ALA A 578 -31.91 9.57 28.10
N VAL A 579 -31.78 8.31 27.68
CA VAL A 579 -32.67 7.65 26.71
C VAL A 579 -34.14 7.81 27.12
N PRO A 580 -35.00 8.46 26.29
CA PRO A 580 -36.42 8.64 26.59
C PRO A 580 -37.13 7.29 26.76
N VAL A 581 -37.95 7.17 27.81
CA VAL A 581 -38.77 5.96 28.04
C VAL A 581 -39.87 5.90 26.96
N PRO A 582 -40.02 4.77 26.24
CA PRO A 582 -41.08 4.65 25.22
C PRO A 582 -42.47 4.70 25.87
N VAL A 583 -43.32 5.59 25.36
CA VAL A 583 -44.67 5.83 25.89
C VAL A 583 -45.72 5.10 25.07
N SER A 584 -46.27 4.01 25.61
CA SER A 584 -47.43 3.33 25.00
C SER A 584 -48.73 4.12 25.26
N LEU A 585 -49.48 4.45 24.20
CA LEU A 585 -50.82 5.01 24.35
C LEU A 585 -51.84 3.93 24.78
N PRO A 586 -52.60 4.12 25.87
CA PRO A 586 -53.74 3.26 26.19
C PRO A 586 -54.91 3.58 25.26
N LEU A 587 -54.92 2.98 24.06
CA LEU A 587 -55.91 3.21 23.01
C LEU A 587 -57.32 2.74 23.43
N GLN A 588 -58.02 3.56 24.20
CA GLN A 588 -59.39 3.33 24.65
C GLN A 588 -60.31 4.47 24.23
N GLY A 589 -61.36 4.16 23.48
CA GLY A 589 -62.35 5.14 23.09
C GLY A 589 -63.18 4.72 21.89
N LYS A 590 -63.99 5.65 21.39
CA LYS A 590 -64.59 5.59 20.07
C LYS A 590 -63.71 6.33 19.08
N GLU A 591 -63.35 5.65 18.00
CA GLU A 591 -62.55 6.26 16.93
C GLU A 591 -63.35 7.30 16.12
N VAL A 592 -62.64 8.36 15.76
CA VAL A 592 -63.04 9.40 14.79
C VAL A 592 -61.86 9.53 13.82
N ARG A 593 -62.08 9.25 12.53
CA ARG A 593 -61.00 9.06 11.55
C ARG A 593 -60.99 10.19 10.53
N PHE A 594 -59.79 10.65 10.20
CA PHE A 594 -59.52 11.73 9.27
C PHE A 594 -58.36 11.34 8.36
N GLU A 595 -58.38 11.79 7.11
CA GLU A 595 -57.27 11.58 6.19
C GLU A 595 -57.10 12.72 5.20
N LYS A 596 -55.89 12.80 4.62
CA LYS A 596 -55.56 13.71 3.52
C LYS A 596 -54.64 13.02 2.53
N LEU A 597 -54.94 13.16 1.25
CA LEU A 597 -54.00 12.89 0.16
C LEU A 597 -53.13 14.12 -0.03
N LEU A 598 -51.81 13.95 0.04
CA LEU A 598 -50.79 14.97 -0.12
C LEU A 598 -50.91 16.19 0.82
N ALA A 599 -49.97 16.31 1.76
CA ALA A 599 -49.76 17.49 2.60
C ALA A 599 -48.44 18.17 2.21
N LEU A 600 -48.52 19.43 1.76
CA LEU A 600 -47.38 20.24 1.31
C LEU A 600 -47.22 21.46 2.22
N ASP A 601 -46.16 21.48 3.05
CA ASP A 601 -45.75 22.60 3.90
C ASP A 601 -46.91 23.29 4.69
N GLU A 602 -47.90 22.51 5.12
CA GLU A 602 -49.11 23.01 5.77
C GLU A 602 -49.29 22.47 7.19
N THR A 603 -50.03 23.22 8.02
CA THR A 603 -50.44 22.76 9.35
C THR A 603 -51.64 21.85 9.23
N LEU A 604 -51.54 20.61 9.73
CA LEU A 604 -52.61 19.62 9.68
C LEU A 604 -53.50 19.77 10.93
N GLU A 605 -54.78 20.10 10.74
CA GLU A 605 -55.71 20.43 11.81
C GLU A 605 -57.13 19.90 11.61
N ILE A 606 -57.79 19.60 12.74
CA ILE A 606 -59.16 19.11 12.80
C ILE A 606 -59.91 19.80 13.95
N GLU A 607 -61.20 20.09 13.73
CA GLU A 607 -62.12 20.52 14.78
C GLU A 607 -63.45 19.75 14.72
N PHE A 608 -64.07 19.49 15.88
CA PHE A 608 -65.49 19.12 15.97
C PHE A 608 -66.12 19.32 17.35
N GLY A 609 -67.42 19.61 17.34
CA GLY A 609 -68.27 19.61 18.53
C GLY A 609 -68.59 18.20 19.06
N TYR A 610 -68.72 18.07 20.38
CA TYR A 610 -69.14 16.83 21.06
C TYR A 610 -70.17 17.08 22.16
N ARG A 611 -70.90 16.02 22.54
CA ARG A 611 -71.85 16.00 23.67
C ARG A 611 -71.86 14.66 24.40
N GLY A 612 -72.37 14.62 25.63
CA GLY A 612 -72.60 13.37 26.39
C GLY A 612 -71.56 13.08 27.48
N LEU A 613 -70.52 13.90 27.61
CA LEU A 613 -69.48 13.79 28.63
C LEU A 613 -69.88 14.47 29.96
N ARG A 614 -71.09 14.18 30.45
CA ARG A 614 -71.56 14.67 31.77
C ARG A 614 -70.82 13.97 32.91
N ARG A 615 -70.80 14.58 34.10
CA ARG A 615 -70.30 13.95 35.35
C ARG A 615 -71.16 12.73 35.65
#